data_AF-A0A9D5YFB3-F1
#
_entry.id   AF-A0A9D5YFB3-F1
#
_cell.length_a   1.000
_cell.length_b   1.000
_cell.length_c   1.000
_cell.angle_alpha   90.00
_cell.angle_beta   90.00
_cell.angle_gamma   90.00
#
_symmetry.space_group_name_H-M   'P 1'
#
loop_
_entity.id
_entity.type
_entity.pdbx_description
1 polymer ?
#
loop_
_entity_poly.entity_id
_entity_poly.type
_entity_poly.pdbx_seq_one_letter_code
_entity_poly.pdbx_strand_id
1 'polypeptide(L)'
;MAVWQVSFFLVKDKGVIDFTYSAFVTSLKSIESVFPEEKSWCKTIKQYGELDSTCLEIDTEDGSISVRIDLRSITKEELQILCDFIKENHFLIKYNEAIYEGSIDSFLEIFRVSDANRFLSAPVAYFEEICE
;
A
#
# COMPACT_ATOMS: atom_id res chain seq x y z
N MET A 1 -3.35 8.82 -10.18
CA MET A 1 -3.28 7.38 -9.83
C MET A 1 -3.73 6.59 -11.03
N ALA A 2 -3.01 5.55 -11.42
CA ALA A 2 -3.45 4.73 -12.54
C ALA A 2 -4.69 3.94 -12.17
N VAL A 3 -5.60 3.74 -13.12
CA VAL A 3 -6.89 3.08 -12.87
C VAL A 3 -6.77 1.62 -12.45
N TRP A 4 -5.61 0.98 -12.64
CA TRP A 4 -5.31 -0.39 -12.21
C TRP A 4 -4.58 -0.49 -10.86
N GLN A 5 -4.36 0.65 -10.17
CA GLN A 5 -3.71 0.68 -8.86
C GLN A 5 -4.75 0.88 -7.75
N VAL A 6 -4.57 0.17 -6.64
CA VAL A 6 -5.28 0.43 -5.39
C VAL A 6 -4.38 1.20 -4.45
N SER A 7 -4.87 2.33 -3.92
CA SER A 7 -4.13 3.11 -2.91
C SER A 7 -4.82 3.09 -1.56
N PHE A 8 -4.03 3.00 -0.50
CA PHE A 8 -4.49 3.06 0.89
C PHE A 8 -3.38 3.60 1.79
N PHE A 9 -3.73 3.94 3.02
CA PHE A 9 -2.78 4.39 4.04
C PHE A 9 -2.60 3.32 5.10
N LEU A 10 -1.39 3.21 5.66
CA LEU A 10 -1.19 2.47 6.91
C LEU A 10 -1.29 3.44 8.08
N VAL A 11 -2.12 3.09 9.05
CA VAL A 11 -2.34 3.89 10.26
C VAL A 11 -1.98 3.05 11.48
N LYS A 12 -1.42 3.68 12.51
CA LYS A 12 -1.16 2.99 13.78
C LYS A 12 -2.48 2.61 14.46
N ASP A 13 -2.51 1.43 15.06
CA ASP A 13 -3.58 1.08 15.98
C ASP A 13 -3.61 2.07 17.16
N LYS A 14 -4.81 2.40 17.64
CA LYS A 14 -5.04 3.43 18.67
C LYS A 14 -4.34 3.01 19.97
N GLY A 15 -3.20 3.65 20.26
CA GLY A 15 -2.40 3.39 21.47
C GLY A 15 -0.89 3.43 21.26
N VAL A 16 -0.42 3.38 20.01
CA VAL A 16 1.00 3.51 19.66
C VAL A 16 1.28 4.97 19.29
N ILE A 17 1.85 5.73 20.23
CA ILE A 17 1.93 7.20 20.14
C ILE A 17 3.23 7.71 19.47
N ASP A 18 4.26 6.89 19.30
CA ASP A 18 5.55 7.38 18.82
C ASP A 18 5.94 6.75 17.49
N PHE A 19 5.87 7.54 16.41
CA PHE A 19 6.51 7.19 15.16
C PHE A 19 7.98 7.63 15.24
N THR A 20 8.88 6.66 15.22
CA THR A 20 10.29 6.93 14.95
C THR A 20 10.69 6.08 13.76
N TYR A 21 11.11 6.69 12.65
CA TYR A 21 11.54 5.96 11.44
C TYR A 21 12.57 4.87 11.77
N SER A 22 13.49 5.14 12.71
CA SER A 22 14.49 4.17 13.19
C SER A 22 13.90 2.89 13.78
N ALA A 23 12.68 2.93 14.32
CA ALA A 23 12.01 1.75 14.89
C ALA A 23 11.59 0.74 13.81
N PHE A 24 11.45 1.18 12.56
CA PHE A 24 10.98 0.36 11.44
C PHE A 24 12.11 -0.08 10.50
N VAL A 25 13.32 0.47 10.64
CA VAL A 25 14.46 0.18 9.75
C VAL A 25 14.72 -1.32 9.59
N THR A 26 14.51 -2.12 10.64
CA THR A 26 14.70 -3.57 10.57
C THR A 26 13.63 -4.26 9.73
N SER A 27 12.35 -3.93 9.92
CA SER A 27 11.23 -4.53 9.17
C SER A 27 11.16 -4.00 7.73
N LEU A 28 11.73 -2.82 7.46
CA LEU A 28 11.89 -2.29 6.10
C LEU A 28 12.84 -3.13 5.23
N LYS A 29 13.74 -3.93 5.80
CA LYS A 29 14.62 -4.81 5.00
C LYS A 29 13.81 -5.87 4.24
N SER A 30 12.75 -6.39 4.85
CA SER A 30 11.85 -7.33 4.19
C SER A 30 11.10 -6.66 3.05
N ILE A 31 10.65 -5.42 3.25
CA ILE A 31 10.06 -4.60 2.18
C ILE A 31 11.08 -4.38 1.06
N GLU A 32 12.29 -3.94 1.38
CA GLU A 32 13.35 -3.64 0.39
C GLU A 32 13.71 -4.86 -0.47
N SER A 33 13.60 -6.07 0.06
CA SER A 33 13.88 -7.30 -0.70
C SER A 33 12.92 -7.57 -1.87
N VAL A 34 11.70 -7.01 -1.81
CA VAL A 34 10.69 -7.16 -2.87
C VAL A 34 10.36 -5.84 -3.56
N PHE A 35 10.48 -4.73 -2.85
CA PHE A 35 10.31 -3.37 -3.34
C PHE A 35 11.58 -2.57 -3.06
N PRO A 36 12.56 -2.57 -3.98
CA PRO A 36 13.82 -1.87 -3.78
C PRO A 36 13.62 -0.38 -3.44
N GLU A 37 14.48 0.19 -2.61
CA GLU A 37 14.43 1.63 -2.33
C GLU A 37 14.74 2.42 -3.62
N GLU A 38 13.82 3.30 -4.00
CA GLU A 38 13.95 4.17 -5.16
C GLU A 38 14.23 5.61 -4.73
N LYS A 39 14.87 6.36 -5.62
CA LYS A 39 15.22 7.76 -5.33
C LYS A 39 13.97 8.64 -5.35
N SER A 40 13.46 8.97 -4.17
CA SER A 40 12.41 9.97 -3.99
C SER A 40 12.87 11.39 -4.36
N TRP A 41 11.94 12.19 -4.89
CA TRP A 41 12.15 13.61 -5.18
C TRP A 41 12.03 14.50 -3.94
N CYS A 42 11.34 14.01 -2.91
CA CYS A 42 11.23 14.69 -1.63
C CYS A 42 12.25 14.13 -0.63
N LYS A 43 12.97 15.00 0.08
CA LYS A 43 14.00 14.59 1.05
C LYS A 43 13.42 13.86 2.26
N THR A 44 12.15 14.10 2.58
CA THR A 44 11.46 13.54 3.74
C THR A 44 10.74 12.24 3.40
N ILE A 45 10.55 11.92 2.11
CA ILE A 45 9.85 10.72 1.66
C ILE A 45 10.85 9.65 1.27
N LYS A 46 10.69 8.46 1.86
CA LYS A 46 11.37 7.23 1.45
C LYS A 46 10.43 6.42 0.58
N GLN A 47 10.87 6.05 -0.61
CA GLN A 47 10.09 5.30 -1.59
C GLN A 47 10.67 3.89 -1.75
N TYR A 48 9.81 2.88 -1.73
CA TYR A 48 10.14 1.50 -2.01
C TYR A 48 9.26 1.00 -3.16
N GLY A 49 9.87 0.49 -4.23
CA GLY A 49 9.17 0.17 -5.48
C GLY A 49 8.97 1.38 -6.39
N GLU A 50 8.16 1.20 -7.43
CA GLU A 50 8.06 2.14 -8.55
C GLU A 50 6.72 2.89 -8.55
N LEU A 51 6.74 4.20 -8.83
CA LEU A 51 5.53 5.05 -8.87
C LEU A 51 4.45 4.52 -9.84
N ASP A 52 4.90 3.96 -10.97
CA ASP A 52 4.03 3.43 -12.03
C ASP A 52 3.58 1.97 -11.77
N SER A 53 4.02 1.35 -10.67
CA SER A 53 3.66 -0.01 -10.25
C SER A 53 3.32 -0.05 -8.75
N THR A 54 3.64 -1.14 -8.06
CA THR A 54 3.51 -1.24 -6.61
C THR A 54 4.57 -0.37 -5.94
N CYS A 55 4.12 0.47 -5.00
CA CYS A 55 4.93 1.51 -4.39
C CYS A 55 4.53 1.70 -2.92
N LEU A 56 5.52 1.81 -2.04
CA LEU A 56 5.35 2.22 -0.64
C LEU A 56 6.09 3.55 -0.46
N GLU A 57 5.40 4.56 0.07
CA GLU A 57 6.00 5.85 0.42
C GLU A 57 5.85 6.08 1.92
N ILE A 58 6.95 6.39 2.58
CA ILE A 58 7.02 6.69 4.02
C ILE A 58 7.49 8.12 4.16
N ASP A 59 6.66 8.99 4.74
CA ASP A 59 7.11 10.30 5.17
C ASP A 59 7.80 10.17 6.54
N THR A 60 9.07 10.58 6.59
CA THR A 60 9.91 10.48 7.77
C THR A 60 9.68 11.60 8.79
N GLU A 61 8.96 12.67 8.42
CA GLU A 61 8.61 13.76 9.33
C GLU A 61 7.33 13.45 10.14
N ASP A 62 6.27 12.99 9.48
CA ASP A 62 4.97 12.73 10.14
C ASP A 62 4.65 11.25 10.34
N GLY A 63 5.43 10.36 9.72
CA GLY A 63 5.28 8.92 9.83
C GLY A 63 4.12 8.33 9.03
N SER A 64 3.52 9.12 8.15
CA SER A 64 2.50 8.63 7.23
C SER A 64 3.12 7.63 6.26
N ILE A 65 2.41 6.52 6.05
CA ILE A 65 2.79 5.51 5.08
C ILE A 65 1.64 5.36 4.09
N SER A 66 1.92 5.66 2.83
CA SER A 66 1.00 5.40 1.73
C SER A 66 1.48 4.21 0.93
N VAL A 67 0.52 3.39 0.49
CA VAL A 67 0.81 2.19 -0.29
C VAL A 67 -0.06 2.21 -1.53
N ARG A 68 0.56 1.91 -2.67
CA ARG A 68 -0.08 1.70 -3.95
C ARG A 68 0.25 0.29 -4.40
N ILE A 69 -0.77 -0.49 -4.77
CA ILE A 69 -0.59 -1.85 -5.28
C ILE A 69 -1.05 -1.88 -6.73
N ASP A 70 -0.17 -2.30 -7.64
CA ASP A 70 -0.54 -2.61 -9.02
C ASP A 70 -1.15 -4.02 -9.10
N LEU A 71 -2.46 -4.08 -9.30
CA LEU A 71 -3.19 -5.35 -9.33
C LEU A 71 -2.85 -6.24 -10.54
N ARG A 72 -2.12 -5.72 -11.54
CA ARG A 72 -1.70 -6.50 -12.71
C ARG A 72 -0.47 -7.37 -12.44
N SER A 73 0.39 -6.94 -11.52
CA SER A 73 1.71 -7.53 -11.30
C SER A 73 1.95 -8.01 -9.88
N ILE A 74 1.16 -7.56 -8.89
CA ILE A 74 1.35 -7.96 -7.50
C ILE A 74 1.30 -9.48 -7.32
N THR A 75 2.30 -10.01 -6.65
CA THR A 75 2.44 -11.44 -6.35
C THR A 75 1.94 -11.75 -4.93
N LYS A 76 1.68 -13.04 -4.69
CA LYS A 76 1.31 -13.53 -3.36
C LYS A 76 2.43 -13.31 -2.33
N GLU A 77 3.69 -13.45 -2.75
CA GLU A 77 4.86 -13.28 -1.89
C GLU A 77 5.01 -11.83 -1.43
N GLU A 78 4.91 -10.89 -2.36
CA GLU A 78 4.89 -9.45 -2.07
C GLU A 78 3.75 -9.07 -1.12
N LEU A 79 2.55 -9.59 -1.34
CA LEU A 79 1.42 -9.36 -0.43
C LEU A 79 1.65 -9.95 0.96
N GLN A 80 2.27 -11.12 1.04
CA GLN A 80 2.58 -11.74 2.33
C GLN A 80 3.60 -10.88 3.10
N ILE A 81 4.64 -10.40 2.44
CA ILE A 81 5.64 -9.52 3.04
C ILE A 81 5.01 -8.20 3.50
N LEU A 82 4.08 -7.62 2.73
CA LEU A 82 3.30 -6.46 3.17
C LEU A 82 2.45 -6.77 4.41
N CYS A 83 1.78 -7.93 4.45
CA CYS A 83 1.01 -8.35 5.62
C CYS A 83 1.90 -8.47 6.87
N ASP A 84 3.06 -9.10 6.72
CA ASP A 84 4.01 -9.31 7.81
C ASP A 84 4.55 -7.96 8.31
N PHE A 85 4.94 -7.07 7.40
CA PHE A 85 5.32 -5.70 7.74
C PHE A 85 4.23 -4.94 8.48
N ILE A 86 2.97 -5.04 8.05
CA ILE A 86 1.84 -4.37 8.72
C ILE A 86 1.66 -4.92 10.14
N LYS A 87 1.70 -6.24 10.30
CA LYS A 87 1.51 -6.92 11.59
C LYS A 87 2.64 -6.66 12.58
N GLU A 88 3.89 -6.83 12.15
CA GLU A 88 5.09 -6.62 12.99
C GLU A 88 5.13 -5.21 13.56
N ASN A 89 4.66 -4.24 12.79
CA ASN A 89 4.69 -2.84 13.15
C ASN A 89 3.35 -2.33 13.70
N HIS A 90 2.39 -3.22 13.98
CA HIS A 90 1.07 -2.88 14.52
C HIS A 90 0.34 -1.78 13.73
N PHE A 91 0.42 -1.87 12.42
CA PHE A 91 -0.35 -1.03 11.50
C PHE A 91 -1.70 -1.67 11.17
N LEU A 92 -2.63 -0.82 10.76
CA LEU A 92 -3.90 -1.17 10.15
C LEU A 92 -4.00 -0.50 8.78
N ILE A 93 -4.77 -1.09 7.87
CA ILE A 93 -4.98 -0.57 6.53
C ILE A 93 -6.21 0.35 6.56
N LYS A 94 -6.06 1.62 6.21
CA LYS A 94 -7.17 2.56 6.01
C LYS A 94 -7.49 2.69 4.52
N TYR A 95 -8.68 2.24 4.12
CA TYR A 95 -9.19 2.32 2.74
C TYR A 95 -10.66 2.77 2.73
N ASN A 96 -11.00 3.81 1.97
CA ASN A 96 -12.36 4.37 1.84
C ASN A 96 -13.13 4.48 3.18
N GLU A 97 -12.53 5.13 4.17
CA GLU A 97 -13.02 5.29 5.56
C GLU A 97 -13.14 4.01 6.41
N ALA A 98 -12.96 2.82 5.82
CA ALA A 98 -12.89 1.57 6.55
C ALA A 98 -11.46 1.26 7.01
N ILE A 99 -11.37 0.49 8.09
CA ILE A 99 -10.12 0.01 8.68
C ILE A 99 -10.09 -1.51 8.57
N TYR A 100 -8.98 -2.04 8.07
CA TYR A 100 -8.75 -3.47 7.89
C TYR A 100 -7.46 -3.90 8.57
N GLU A 101 -7.37 -5.18 8.90
CA GLU A 101 -6.15 -5.79 9.43
C GLU A 101 -5.14 -6.07 8.31
N GLY A 102 -3.87 -6.23 8.65
CA GLY A 102 -2.80 -6.64 7.73
C GLY A 102 -2.88 -8.13 7.35
N SER A 103 -3.94 -8.54 6.68
CA SER A 103 -4.16 -9.93 6.28
C SER A 103 -4.42 -10.06 4.77
N ILE A 104 -4.09 -11.23 4.21
CA ILE A 104 -4.37 -11.54 2.81
C ILE A 104 -5.87 -11.43 2.52
N ASP A 105 -6.72 -11.93 3.41
CA ASP A 105 -8.18 -11.86 3.24
C ASP A 105 -8.67 -10.40 3.18
N SER A 106 -8.12 -9.53 4.04
CA SER A 106 -8.39 -8.10 4.01
C SER A 106 -7.95 -7.44 2.71
N PHE A 107 -6.76 -7.79 2.19
CA PHE A 107 -6.31 -7.33 0.88
C PHE A 107 -7.26 -7.77 -0.24
N LEU A 108 -7.68 -9.05 -0.24
CA LEU A 108 -8.60 -9.57 -1.24
C LEU A 108 -9.97 -8.89 -1.19
N GLU A 109 -10.45 -8.54 0.01
CA GLU A 109 -11.68 -7.77 0.18
C GLU A 109 -11.53 -6.37 -0.42
N ILE A 110 -10.45 -5.65 -0.07
CA ILE A 110 -10.14 -4.32 -0.61
C ILE A 110 -10.04 -4.39 -2.14
N PHE A 111 -9.32 -5.37 -2.69
CA PHE A 111 -9.18 -5.53 -4.14
C PHE A 111 -10.53 -5.75 -4.79
N ARG A 112 -11.35 -6.65 -4.25
CA ARG A 112 -12.66 -6.97 -4.81
C ARG A 112 -13.55 -5.74 -4.97
N VAL A 113 -13.54 -4.84 -3.99
CA VAL A 113 -14.39 -3.64 -3.98
C VAL A 113 -13.74 -2.41 -4.65
N SER A 114 -12.47 -2.52 -5.05
CA SER A 114 -11.73 -1.41 -5.63
C SER A 114 -12.09 -1.13 -7.10
N ASP A 115 -11.97 0.13 -7.51
CA ASP A 115 -12.09 0.52 -8.91
C ASP A 115 -11.03 -0.14 -9.80
N ALA A 116 -9.85 -0.44 -9.26
CA ALA A 116 -8.83 -1.16 -9.99
C ALA A 116 -9.28 -2.55 -10.42
N ASN A 117 -9.95 -3.30 -9.54
CA ASN A 117 -10.49 -4.59 -9.90
C ASN A 117 -11.67 -4.48 -10.88
N ARG A 118 -12.51 -3.45 -10.73
CA ARG A 118 -13.59 -3.17 -11.71
C ARG A 118 -13.02 -2.92 -13.10
N PHE A 119 -12.02 -2.05 -13.19
CA PHE A 119 -11.29 -1.75 -14.42
C PHE A 119 -10.66 -3.01 -15.03
N LEU A 120 -9.93 -3.80 -14.23
CA LEU A 120 -9.27 -5.01 -14.74
C LEU A 120 -10.24 -6.11 -15.18
N SER A 121 -11.41 -6.20 -14.54
CA SER A 121 -12.43 -7.19 -14.86
C SER A 121 -13.21 -6.85 -16.13
N ALA A 122 -13.52 -5.57 -16.36
CA ALA A 122 -14.28 -5.11 -17.52
C ALA A 122 -13.89 -3.67 -17.92
N PRO A 123 -12.75 -3.47 -18.62
CA PRO A 123 -12.22 -2.13 -18.90
C PRO A 123 -13.18 -1.24 -19.70
N VAL A 124 -13.87 -1.80 -20.69
CA VAL A 124 -14.80 -1.04 -21.56
C VAL A 124 -16.00 -0.54 -20.76
N ALA A 125 -16.67 -1.44 -20.03
CA ALA A 125 -17.81 -1.08 -19.19
C ALA A 125 -17.43 -0.06 -18.11
N TYR A 126 -16.24 -0.21 -17.50
CA TYR A 126 -15.74 0.75 -16.53
C TYR A 126 -15.62 2.16 -17.13
N PHE A 127 -15.10 2.30 -18.36
CA PHE A 127 -15.01 3.61 -19.01
C PHE A 127 -16.36 4.18 -19.44
N GLU A 128 -17.28 3.33 -19.90
CA GLU A 128 -18.65 3.75 -20.23
C GLU A 128 -19.33 4.35 -18.99
N GLU A 129 -19.21 3.71 -17.82
CA GLU A 129 -19.83 4.18 -16.56
C GLU A 129 -19.29 5.51 -16.04
N ILE A 130 -18.01 5.83 -16.26
CA ILE A 130 -17.39 7.06 -15.72
C ILE A 130 -17.39 8.24 -16.72
N CYS A 131 -17.72 7.98 -17.99
CA CYS A 131 -17.83 8.99 -19.03
C CYS A 131 -19.26 9.53 -19.20
N GLU A 132 -20.24 8.94 -18.52
CA GLU A 132 -21.61 9.46 -18.34
C GLU A 132 -21.70 10.48 -17.20
#